data_AF-R6R8H7-F1
#
_entry.id   AF-R6R8H7-F1
#
_cell.length_a   1.000
_cell.length_b   1.000
_cell.length_c   1.000
_cell.angle_alpha   90.00
_cell.angle_beta   90.00
_cell.angle_gamma   90.00
#
_symmetry.space_group_name_H-M   'P 1'
#
loop_
_entity.id
_entity.type
_entity.pdbx_description
1 polymer ?
#
loop_
_entity_poly.entity_id
_entity_poly.type
_entity_poly.pdbx_seq_one_letter_code
_entity_poly.pdbx_strand_id
1 'polypeptide(L)'
;MEISLEKAQLISELEEKIANNAYNKYNNYGRGGWYRYPINYKDVHDGKEYKWDTRAVYVNSDVVESMRYDFGENQLYIGYALEEVLDYLETRYHLDFTELEKKESAKFHTDEDDNN
;
A
#
# COMPACT_ATOMS: atom_id res chain seq x y z
N MET A 1 11.30 3.56 10.75
CA MET A 1 10.25 2.98 11.61
C MET A 1 10.45 1.46 11.62
N GLU A 2 9.89 0.72 12.57
CA GLU A 2 9.86 -0.75 12.44
C GLU A 2 8.42 -1.17 12.17
N ILE A 3 8.08 -1.34 10.88
CA ILE A 3 6.81 -1.91 10.45
C ILE A 3 6.98 -3.41 10.18
N SER A 4 6.00 -4.21 10.59
CA SER A 4 5.95 -5.64 10.25
C SER A 4 5.73 -5.82 8.74
N LEU A 5 6.14 -6.98 8.21
CA LEU A 5 5.93 -7.30 6.79
C LEU A 5 4.43 -7.36 6.47
N GLU A 6 3.64 -7.94 7.37
CA GLU A 6 2.19 -8.10 7.20
C GLU A 6 1.49 -6.74 7.15
N LYS A 7 1.85 -5.81 8.05
CA LYS A 7 1.29 -4.46 8.04
C LYS A 7 1.76 -3.67 6.81
N ALA A 8 3.00 -3.84 6.36
CA ALA A 8 3.49 -3.22 5.12
C ALA A 8 2.74 -3.73 3.88
N GLN A 9 2.42 -5.02 3.81
CA GLN A 9 1.61 -5.61 2.75
C GLN A 9 0.18 -5.06 2.76
N LEU A 10 -0.44 -4.98 3.94
CA LEU A 10 -1.76 -4.37 4.10
C LEU A 10 -1.76 -2.90 3.63
N ILE A 11 -0.74 -2.11 3.98
CA ILE A 11 -0.61 -0.73 3.50
C ILE A 11 -0.55 -0.67 1.97
N SER A 12 0.25 -1.54 1.34
CA SER A 12 0.34 -1.61 -0.13
C SER A 12 -1.01 -1.94 -0.79
N GLU A 13 -1.80 -2.80 -0.16
CA GLU A 13 -3.15 -3.13 -0.63
C GLU A 13 -4.15 -2.01 -0.47
N LEU A 14 -4.11 -1.32 0.67
CA LEU A 14 -4.97 -0.17 0.92
C LEU A 14 -4.63 1.00 0.00
N GLU A 15 -3.34 1.22 -0.26
CA GLU A 15 -2.88 2.19 -1.25
C GLU A 15 -3.49 1.89 -2.63
N GLU A 16 -3.40 0.65 -3.11
CA GLU A 16 -3.95 0.27 -4.41
C GLU A 16 -5.45 0.58 -4.50
N LYS A 17 -6.20 0.28 -3.44
CA LYS A 17 -7.63 0.59 -3.37
C LYS A 17 -7.87 2.09 -3.45
N ILE A 18 -7.10 2.91 -2.73
CA ILE A 18 -7.20 4.37 -2.78
C ILE A 18 -6.83 4.90 -4.17
N ALA A 19 -5.71 4.44 -4.73
CA ALA A 19 -5.18 4.89 -6.00
C ALA A 19 -6.17 4.68 -7.14
N ASN A 20 -6.86 3.54 -7.15
CA ASN A 20 -7.91 3.21 -8.13
C ASN A 20 -9.15 4.13 -8.06
N ASN A 21 -9.29 4.90 -6.97
CA ASN A 21 -10.36 5.87 -6.79
C ASN A 21 -9.93 7.31 -7.14
N ALA A 22 -8.82 7.50 -7.86
CA ALA A 22 -8.48 8.79 -8.43
C ALA A 22 -9.26 9.05 -9.75
N TYR A 23 -9.83 10.25 -9.86
CA TYR A 23 -10.53 10.69 -11.07
C TYR A 23 -9.73 11.79 -11.76
N ASN A 24 -9.33 11.54 -13.00
CA ASN A 24 -8.75 12.56 -13.85
C ASN A 24 -9.87 13.27 -14.63
N LYS A 25 -10.02 14.59 -14.44
CA LYS A 25 -11.00 15.39 -15.17
C LYS A 25 -10.67 15.52 -16.66
N TYR A 26 -9.38 15.63 -16.99
CA TYR A 26 -8.88 15.77 -18.36
C TYR A 26 -7.49 15.16 -18.49
N ASN A 27 -7.36 14.09 -19.27
CA ASN A 27 -6.06 13.62 -19.74
C ASN A 27 -5.58 14.43 -20.96
N ASN A 28 -4.38 14.13 -21.45
CA ASN A 28 -3.76 14.79 -22.60
C ASN A 28 -4.55 14.64 -23.93
N TYR A 29 -5.58 13.80 -23.94
CA TYR A 29 -6.49 13.58 -25.07
C TYR A 29 -7.89 14.18 -24.85
N GLY A 30 -8.05 15.02 -23.82
CA GLY A 30 -9.33 15.66 -23.50
C GLY A 30 -10.39 14.71 -22.93
N ARG A 31 -10.01 13.51 -22.48
CA ARG A 31 -10.92 12.52 -21.88
C ARG A 31 -10.73 12.48 -20.37
N GLY A 32 -11.83 12.49 -19.63
CA GLY A 32 -11.83 12.22 -18.19
C GLY A 32 -12.04 10.74 -17.90
N GLY A 33 -11.71 10.29 -16.70
CA GLY A 33 -11.94 8.91 -16.28
C GLY A 33 -11.33 8.56 -14.93
N TRP A 34 -11.80 7.45 -14.38
CA TRP A 34 -11.14 6.76 -13.27
C TRP A 34 -9.81 6.20 -13.73
N TYR A 35 -8.79 6.40 -12.93
CA TYR A 35 -7.44 5.96 -13.24
C TYR A 35 -6.66 5.77 -11.94
N ARG A 36 -5.76 4.78 -11.91
CA ARG A 36 -4.85 4.61 -10.79
C ARG A 36 -3.77 5.69 -10.81
N TYR A 37 -3.72 6.56 -9.81
CA TYR A 37 -2.63 7.52 -9.73
C TYR A 37 -1.29 6.80 -9.51
N PRO A 38 -0.23 7.09 -10.30
CA PRO A 38 1.02 6.35 -10.17
C PRO A 38 1.74 6.74 -8.89
N ILE A 39 2.34 5.76 -8.26
CA ILE A 39 3.01 5.86 -6.98
C ILE A 39 4.52 5.89 -7.16
N ASN A 40 5.22 6.66 -6.34
CA ASN A 40 6.67 6.63 -6.24
C ASN A 40 7.09 5.94 -4.94
N TYR A 41 8.07 5.06 -4.99
CA TYR A 41 8.70 4.46 -3.81
C TYR A 41 10.10 3.92 -4.15
N LYS A 42 10.90 3.64 -3.12
CA LYS A 42 12.22 2.98 -3.24
C LYS A 42 12.04 1.48 -3.40
N ASP A 43 12.58 0.91 -4.46
CA ASP A 43 12.55 -0.52 -4.71
C ASP A 43 13.42 -1.30 -3.70
N VAL A 44 12.92 -2.45 -3.25
CA VAL A 44 13.57 -3.27 -2.23
C VAL A 44 14.91 -3.85 -2.71
N HIS A 45 15.05 -4.11 -4.01
CA HIS A 45 16.20 -4.82 -4.56
C HIS A 45 17.41 -3.92 -4.81
N ASP A 46 17.19 -2.68 -5.26
CA ASP A 46 18.28 -1.76 -5.61
C ASP A 46 18.27 -0.44 -4.82
N GLY A 47 17.24 -0.19 -4.00
CA GLY A 47 17.10 1.00 -3.16
C GLY A 47 16.83 2.29 -3.94
N LYS A 48 16.64 2.22 -5.27
CA LYS A 48 16.36 3.38 -6.11
C LYS A 48 14.88 3.68 -6.14
N GLU A 49 14.57 4.93 -6.39
CA GLU A 49 13.20 5.38 -6.51
C GLU A 49 12.66 5.17 -7.92
N TYR A 50 11.48 4.59 -7.99
CA TYR A 50 10.77 4.34 -9.24
C TYR A 50 9.32 4.81 -9.13
N LYS A 51 8.75 5.12 -10.29
CA LYS A 51 7.34 5.45 -10.46
C LYS A 51 6.61 4.28 -11.10
N TRP A 52 5.59 3.77 -10.42
CA TRP A 52 4.83 2.60 -10.83
C TRP A 52 3.34 2.94 -10.98
N ASP A 53 2.70 2.34 -11.98
CA ASP A 53 1.25 2.34 -12.17
C ASP A 53 0.59 1.06 -11.62
N THR A 54 1.34 0.27 -10.86
CA THR A 54 0.93 -0.97 -10.22
C THR A 54 1.25 -0.94 -8.71
N ARG A 55 0.67 -1.89 -7.98
CA ARG A 55 0.93 -2.07 -6.54
C ARG A 55 2.37 -2.52 -6.30
N ALA A 56 2.96 -2.06 -5.20
CA ALA A 56 4.24 -2.58 -4.72
C ALA A 56 4.08 -4.03 -4.25
N VAL A 57 4.74 -4.97 -4.93
CA VAL A 57 4.66 -6.41 -4.64
C VAL A 57 5.61 -6.78 -3.49
N TYR A 58 6.84 -6.27 -3.55
CA TYR A 58 7.83 -6.43 -2.50
C TYR A 58 7.86 -5.18 -1.64
N VAL A 59 7.54 -5.34 -0.36
CA VAL A 59 7.37 -4.22 0.57
C VAL A 59 8.11 -4.47 1.87
N ASN A 60 8.64 -3.40 2.44
CA ASN A 60 9.27 -3.32 3.75
C ASN A 60 9.06 -1.90 4.31
N SER A 61 9.67 -1.59 5.47
CA SER A 61 9.58 -0.25 6.05
C SER A 61 10.06 0.86 5.10
N ASP A 62 11.19 0.66 4.43
CA ASP A 62 11.75 1.67 3.53
C ASP A 62 10.83 1.98 2.34
N VAL A 63 10.15 0.95 1.81
CA VAL A 63 9.14 1.13 0.76
C VAL A 63 7.98 1.95 1.29
N VAL A 64 7.41 1.58 2.44
CA VAL A 64 6.26 2.29 3.05
C VAL A 64 6.62 3.74 3.36
N GLU A 65 7.79 4.00 3.91
CA GLU A 65 8.27 5.34 4.26
C GLU A 65 8.50 6.22 3.03
N SER A 66 8.93 5.63 1.91
CA SER A 66 9.16 6.37 0.66
C SER A 66 7.93 6.48 -0.24
N MET A 67 6.88 5.72 0.07
CA MET A 67 5.65 5.58 -0.71
C MET A 67 4.86 6.89 -0.78
N ARG A 68 4.78 7.49 -1.97
CA ARG A 68 4.11 8.78 -2.16
C ARG A 68 3.53 9.02 -3.55
N TYR A 69 2.58 9.95 -3.61
CA TYR A 69 2.12 10.56 -4.85
C TYR A 69 2.72 11.96 -5.00
N ASP A 70 3.17 12.30 -6.21
CA ASP A 70 3.59 13.66 -6.54
C ASP A 70 2.48 14.38 -7.33
N PHE A 71 2.00 15.52 -6.83
CA PHE A 71 0.96 16.36 -7.43
C PHE A 71 1.51 17.78 -7.68
N GLY A 72 2.14 17.99 -8.84
CA GLY A 72 2.86 19.23 -9.12
C GLY A 72 4.05 19.38 -8.16
N GLU A 73 4.08 20.45 -7.37
CA GLU A 73 5.11 20.69 -6.35
C GLU A 73 4.80 20.02 -4.99
N ASN A 74 3.62 19.40 -4.86
CA ASN A 74 3.20 18.77 -3.59
C ASN A 74 3.48 17.27 -3.62
N GLN A 75 3.73 16.72 -2.43
CA GLN A 75 3.93 15.28 -2.23
C GLN A 75 3.00 14.78 -1.13
N LEU A 76 2.28 13.68 -1.39
CA LEU A 76 1.47 12.99 -0.39
C LEU A 76 2.12 11.64 -0.08
N TYR A 77 2.72 11.51 1.11
CA TYR A 77 3.33 10.28 1.60
C TYR A 77 2.25 9.29 2.05
N ILE A 78 1.63 8.62 1.07
CA ILE A 78 0.47 7.77 1.28
C ILE A 78 0.77 6.55 2.17
N GLY A 79 1.99 6.00 2.13
CA GLY A 79 2.37 4.89 3.01
C GLY A 79 2.33 5.28 4.48
N TYR A 80 3.00 6.39 4.82
CA TYR A 80 3.00 6.95 6.16
C TYR A 80 1.58 7.38 6.62
N ALA A 81 0.79 8.01 5.74
CA ALA A 81 -0.58 8.38 6.06
C ALA A 81 -1.48 7.16 6.37
N LEU A 82 -1.30 6.05 5.64
CA LEU A 82 -2.01 4.80 5.90
C LEU A 82 -1.56 4.14 7.20
N GLU A 83 -0.26 4.18 7.51
CA GLU A 83 0.26 3.72 8.79
C GLU A 83 -0.39 4.46 9.96
N GLU A 84 -0.44 5.80 9.93
CA GLU A 84 -1.11 6.58 10.97
C GLU A 84 -2.60 6.24 11.11
N VAL A 85 -3.29 5.97 9.99
CA VAL A 85 -4.68 5.52 10.01
C VAL A 85 -4.82 4.15 10.67
N LEU A 86 -3.95 3.20 10.34
CA LEU A 86 -3.97 1.87 10.95
C LEU A 86 -3.66 1.95 12.45
N ASP A 87 -2.63 2.71 12.85
CA ASP A 87 -2.27 2.94 14.26
C ASP A 87 -3.42 3.55 15.06
N TYR A 88 -4.13 4.51 14.47
CA TYR A 88 -5.32 5.11 15.07
C TYR A 88 -6.41 4.06 15.29
N LEU A 89 -6.66 3.19 14.32
CA LEU A 89 -7.66 2.13 14.42
C LEU A 89 -7.26 1.05 15.44
N GLU A 90 -5.99 0.65 15.47
CA GLU A 90 -5.44 -0.28 16.47
C GLU A 90 -5.64 0.27 17.88
N THR A 91 -5.28 1.54 18.09
CA THR A 91 -5.45 2.21 19.38
C THR A 91 -6.92 2.35 19.77
N ARG A 92 -7.77 2.77 18.83
CA ARG A 92 -9.19 3.06 19.10
C ARG A 92 -10.02 1.82 19.38
N TYR A 93 -9.71 0.71 18.70
CA TYR A 93 -10.51 -0.51 18.76
C TYR A 93 -9.78 -1.68 19.44
N HIS A 94 -8.57 -1.46 19.95
CA HIS A 94 -7.73 -2.49 20.56
C HIS A 94 -7.48 -3.68 19.62
N LEU A 95 -7.15 -3.34 18.36
CA LEU A 95 -6.81 -4.30 17.32
C LEU A 95 -5.29 -4.38 17.14
N ASP A 96 -4.85 -5.44 16.48
CA ASP A 96 -3.47 -5.61 16.02
C ASP A 96 -3.55 -6.13 14.58
N PHE A 97 -3.31 -5.24 13.61
CA PHE A 97 -3.40 -5.64 12.20
C PHE A 97 -2.32 -6.62 11.81
N THR A 98 -1.15 -6.60 12.47
CA THR A 98 -0.10 -7.60 12.21
C THR A 98 -0.61 -9.00 12.55
N GLU A 99 -1.22 -9.17 13.73
CA GLU A 99 -1.75 -10.48 14.14
C GLU A 99 -3.02 -10.88 13.37
N LEU A 100 -3.84 -9.92 12.92
CA LEU A 100 -4.99 -10.19 12.07
C LEU A 100 -4.57 -10.70 10.68
N GLU A 101 -3.60 -10.05 10.04
CA GLU A 101 -3.11 -10.43 8.71
C GLU A 101 -2.35 -11.76 8.73
N LYS A 102 -1.59 -12.06 9.80
CA LYS A 102 -0.98 -13.38 10.00
C LYS A 102 -2.02 -14.49 10.06
N LYS A 103 -3.12 -14.28 10.80
CA LYS A 103 -4.22 -15.25 10.91
C LYS A 103 -4.93 -15.43 9.57
N GLU A 104 -5.12 -14.37 8.81
CA GLU A 104 -5.76 -14.45 7.50
C GLU A 104 -4.88 -15.23 6.51
N SER A 105 -3.58 -14.93 6.47
CA SER A 105 -2.61 -15.64 5.61
C SER A 105 -2.48 -17.12 5.95
N ALA A 106 -2.59 -17.49 7.23
CA ALA A 106 -2.51 -18.87 7.69
C ALA A 106 -3.69 -19.74 7.23
N LYS A 107 -4.90 -19.17 7.06
CA LYS A 107 -6.08 -19.92 6.59
C LYS A 107 -5.87 -20.49 5.19
N PHE A 108 -5.18 -19.77 4.32
CA PHE A 108 -4.90 -20.23 2.96
C PHE A 108 -3.85 -21.33 2.89
N HIS A 109 -3.05 -21.55 3.94
CA HIS A 109 -2.05 -22.61 3.98
C HIS A 109 -2.61 -23.93 4.52
N THR A 110 -3.65 -23.90 5.35
CA THR A 110 -4.26 -25.13 5.89
C THR A 110 -5.16 -25.85 4.90
N ASP A 111 -5.69 -25.16 3.88
CA ASP A 111 -6.59 -25.74 2.88
C ASP A 111 -5.85 -26.56 1.79
N GLU A 112 -4.52 -26.45 1.68
CA GLU A 112 -3.71 -27.24 0.74
C GLU A 112 -3.29 -28.61 1.30
N ASP A 113 -3.27 -28.79 2.63
CA ASP A 113 -2.82 -30.04 3.29
C ASP A 113 -3.96 -31.06 3.51
N ASP A 114 -5.23 -30.65 3.40
CA ASP A 114 -6.40 -31.54 3.59
C ASP A 114 -6.88 -32.22 2.29
N ASN A 115 -6.16 -32.06 1.17
CA ASN A 115 -6.49 -32.63 -0.15
C ASN A 115 -5.54 -33.76 -0.61
N ASN A 116 -4.86 -34.47 0.31
CA ASN A 116 -4.02 -35.63 -0.01
C ASN A 116 -4.48 -36.93 0.67
#